data_AF-U5NBY5-F1
#
_entry.id   AF-U5NBY5-F1
#
_cell.length_a   1.000
_cell.length_b   1.000
_cell.length_c   1.000
_cell.angle_alpha   90.00
_cell.angle_beta   90.00
_cell.angle_gamma   90.00
#
_symmetry.space_group_name_H-M   'P 1'
#
loop_
_entity.id
_entity.type
_entity.pdbx_description
1 polymer ?
#
loop_
_entity_poly.entity_id
_entity_poly.type
_entity_poly.pdbx_seq_one_letter_code
_entity_poly.pdbx_strand_id
1 'polypeptide(L)'
;MRVKKTNLHLYLLVRSHSTGKMLFSCSTLQLRIKKSGQENLEKLISSLIEKLKERKIDKLSLDRGYHSYTGTLQKVREILLKNEIKI
;
A
#
# COMPACT_ATOMS: atom_id res chain seq x y z
N MET A 1 -5.87 4.76 1.77
CA MET A 1 -4.48 4.53 1.31
C MET A 1 -4.36 4.85 -0.15
N ARG A 2 -3.38 5.65 -0.55
CA ARG A 2 -3.10 5.99 -1.95
C ARG A 2 -1.85 5.25 -2.43
N VAL A 3 -1.90 4.72 -3.65
CA VAL A 3 -0.72 4.20 -4.35
C VAL A 3 -0.13 5.33 -5.20
N LYS A 4 1.11 5.73 -4.93
CA LYS A 4 1.83 6.73 -5.74
C LYS A 4 2.96 6.03 -6.50
N LYS A 5 2.92 6.12 -7.83
CA LYS A 5 3.92 5.57 -8.74
C LYS A 5 4.81 6.73 -9.24
N THR A 6 6.12 6.61 -9.09
CA THR A 6 7.10 7.45 -9.79
C THR A 6 7.86 6.60 -10.81
N ASN A 7 8.77 7.18 -11.60
CA ASN A 7 9.55 6.42 -12.57
C ASN A 7 10.31 5.27 -11.91
N LEU A 8 11.02 5.57 -10.81
CA LEU A 8 11.93 4.64 -10.14
C LEU A 8 11.33 3.90 -8.94
N HIS A 9 10.30 4.45 -8.28
CA HIS A 9 9.81 3.93 -7.00
C HIS A 9 8.29 3.81 -6.94
N LEU A 10 7.84 2.95 -6.03
CA LEU A 10 6.44 2.78 -5.67
C LEU A 10 6.25 3.13 -4.20
N TYR A 11 5.20 3.87 -3.90
CA TYR A 11 4.84 4.33 -2.56
C TYR A 11 3.41 3.94 -2.23
N LEU A 12 3.21 3.36 -1.05
CA LEU A 12 1.92 3.09 -0.43
C LEU A 12 1.77 4.07 0.73
N LEU A 13 0.81 4.99 0.60
CA LEU A 13 0.63 6.11 1.54
C LEU A 13 -0.65 5.88 2.35
N VAL A 14 -0.51 5.66 3.65
CA VAL A 14 -1.64 5.47 4.56
C VAL A 14 -1.94 6.79 5.27
N ARG A 15 -3.20 7.20 5.22
CA ARG A 15 -3.70 8.44 5.82
C ARG A 15 -4.89 8.13 6.70
N SER A 16 -5.01 8.87 7.80
CA SER A 16 -6.20 8.87 8.65
C SER A 16 -7.37 9.48 7.89
N HIS A 17 -8.52 8.80 7.90
CA HIS A 17 -9.74 9.32 7.30
C HIS A 17 -10.30 10.52 8.09
N SER A 18 -10.21 10.48 9.42
CA SER A 18 -10.75 11.53 10.30
C SER A 18 -9.94 12.82 10.27
N THR A 19 -8.61 12.73 10.27
CA THR A 19 -7.72 13.90 10.39
C THR A 19 -7.07 14.31 9.09
N GLY A 20 -7.15 13.47 8.04
CA GLY A 20 -6.42 13.65 6.78
C GLY A 20 -4.89 13.49 6.90
N LYS A 21 -4.35 13.33 8.12
CA LYS A 21 -2.91 13.24 8.37
C LYS A 21 -2.34 11.93 7.86
N MET A 22 -1.09 11.99 7.41
CA MET A 22 -0.33 10.81 7.01
C MET A 22 0.06 10.03 8.27
N LEU A 23 -0.36 8.75 8.34
CA LEU A 23 -0.07 7.89 9.48
C LEU A 23 1.32 7.25 9.32
N PHE A 24 1.56 6.69 8.14
CA PHE A 24 2.86 6.15 7.73
C PHE A 24 2.87 5.89 6.22
N SER A 25 4.07 5.59 5.71
CA SER A 25 4.28 5.17 4.33
C SER A 25 5.13 3.90 4.28
N CYS A 26 4.95 3.15 3.20
CA CYS A 26 5.83 2.07 2.78
C CYS A 26 6.25 2.32 1.35
N SER A 27 7.55 2.24 1.04
CA SER A 27 8.03 2.45 -0.32
C SER A 27 9.18 1.54 -0.69
N THR A 28 9.33 1.31 -2.00
CA THR A 28 10.47 0.55 -2.51
C THR A 28 11.80 1.26 -2.24
N LEU A 29 11.77 2.60 -2.12
CA LEU A 29 12.93 3.39 -1.67
C LEU A 29 13.31 3.06 -0.22
N GLN A 30 12.34 3.02 0.71
CA GLN A 30 12.60 2.67 2.12
C GLN A 30 13.14 1.25 2.27
N LEU A 31 12.61 0.32 1.50
CA LEU A 31 13.02 -1.10 1.52
C LEU A 31 14.30 -1.37 0.70
N ARG A 32 14.85 -0.36 0.02
CA ARG A 32 16.00 -0.49 -0.89
C ARG A 32 15.82 -1.59 -1.96
N ILE A 33 14.59 -1.76 -2.44
CA ILE A 33 14.22 -2.71 -3.51
C ILE A 33 13.86 -1.99 -4.80
N LYS A 34 13.95 -2.69 -5.93
CA LYS A 34 13.51 -2.17 -7.23
C LYS A 34 11.98 -2.05 -7.29
N LYS A 35 11.47 -1.09 -8.05
CA LYS A 35 10.03 -0.91 -8.29
C LYS A 35 9.40 -2.05 -9.09
N SER A 36 10.15 -2.62 -10.02
CA SER A 36 9.68 -3.69 -10.90
C SER A 36 9.79 -5.06 -10.22
N GLY A 37 9.04 -6.03 -10.75
CA GLY A 37 9.00 -7.40 -10.25
C GLY A 37 7.83 -7.63 -9.30
N GLN A 38 7.15 -8.75 -9.50
CA GLN A 38 6.01 -9.15 -8.66
C GLN A 38 6.44 -9.45 -7.22
N GLU A 39 7.57 -10.12 -7.04
CA GLU A 39 8.14 -10.43 -5.73
C GLU A 39 8.44 -9.15 -4.92
N ASN A 40 8.97 -8.10 -5.56
CA ASN A 40 9.24 -6.83 -4.88
C ASN A 40 7.95 -6.10 -4.47
N LEU A 41 6.89 -6.20 -5.27
CA LEU A 41 5.58 -5.68 -4.91
C LEU A 41 5.01 -6.43 -3.70
N GLU A 42 5.15 -7.75 -3.68
CA GLU A 42 4.70 -8.59 -2.55
C GLU A 42 5.48 -8.27 -1.27
N LYS A 43 6.82 -8.08 -1.35
CA LYS A 43 7.64 -7.60 -0.22
C LYS A 43 7.18 -6.24 0.31
N LEU A 44 6.87 -5.30 -0.60
CA LEU A 44 6.36 -3.99 -0.23
C LEU A 44 5.00 -4.08 0.49
N ILE A 45 4.09 -4.92 -0.01
CA ILE A 45 2.76 -5.11 0.59
C ILE A 45 2.88 -5.84 1.93
N SER A 46 3.78 -6.80 2.05
CA SER A 46 4.04 -7.50 3.32
C SER A 46 4.50 -6.52 4.41
N SER A 47 5.44 -5.63 4.08
CA SER A 47 5.87 -4.56 5.00
C SER A 47 4.74 -3.58 5.35
N LEU A 48 3.82 -3.31 4.42
CA LEU A 48 2.62 -2.53 4.72
C LEU A 48 1.72 -3.24 5.74
N ILE A 49 1.45 -4.54 5.53
CA ILE A 49 0.58 -5.34 6.40
C ILE A 49 1.15 -5.43 7.81
N GLU A 50 2.46 -5.64 7.94
CA GLU A 50 3.15 -5.66 9.23
C GLU A 50 2.90 -4.36 10.00
N LYS A 51 3.14 -3.20 9.37
CA LYS A 51 2.87 -1.90 9.99
C LYS A 51 1.39 -1.65 10.30
N LEU A 52 0.47 -2.18 9.49
CA LEU A 52 -0.97 -2.09 9.77
C LEU A 52 -1.33 -2.90 11.02
N LYS A 53 -0.80 -4.11 11.15
CA LYS A 53 -1.01 -4.99 12.31
C LYS A 53 -0.40 -4.40 13.58
N GLU A 54 0.83 -3.90 13.53
CA GLU A 54 1.48 -3.20 14.64
C GLU A 54 0.64 -2.05 15.19
N ARG A 55 -0.03 -1.32 14.29
CA ARG A 55 -0.88 -0.17 14.62
C ARG A 55 -2.34 -0.53 14.88
N LYS A 56 -2.69 -1.83 14.87
CA LYS A 56 -4.04 -2.35 15.04
C LYS A 56 -5.06 -1.72 14.07
N ILE A 57 -4.65 -1.53 12.82
CA ILE A 57 -5.50 -0.99 11.75
C ILE A 57 -6.03 -2.16 10.92
N ASP A 58 -7.33 -2.43 11.04
CA ASP A 58 -8.04 -3.53 10.39
C ASP A 58 -8.87 -3.06 9.18
N LYS A 59 -9.20 -1.76 9.10
CA LYS A 59 -9.98 -1.16 8.01
C LYS A 59 -9.19 -0.07 7.27
N LEU A 60 -9.21 -0.13 5.93
CA LEU A 60 -8.42 0.73 5.07
C LEU A 60 -9.13 1.01 3.74
N SER A 61 -9.63 2.22 3.53
CA SER A 61 -10.20 2.59 2.21
C SER A 61 -9.09 2.83 1.17
N LEU A 62 -9.19 2.24 -0.01
CA LEU A 62 -8.25 2.50 -1.11
C LEU A 62 -8.65 3.78 -1.87
N ASP A 63 -7.69 4.70 -2.00
CA ASP A 63 -7.80 5.91 -2.80
C ASP A 63 -7.16 5.66 -4.16
N ARG A 64 -8.02 5.47 -5.16
CA ARG A 64 -7.64 5.26 -6.56
C ARG A 64 -7.25 6.55 -7.29
N GLY A 65 -7.57 7.74 -6.75
CA GLY A 65 -7.51 8.99 -7.49
C GLY A 65 -8.20 8.86 -8.87
N TYR A 66 -7.48 9.23 -9.92
CA TYR A 66 -7.93 9.13 -11.32
C TYR A 66 -7.54 7.80 -12.01
N HIS A 67 -7.02 6.83 -11.27
CA HIS A 67 -6.55 5.57 -11.83
C HIS A 67 -7.64 4.48 -11.79
N SER A 68 -7.63 3.60 -12.79
CA SER A 68 -8.43 2.38 -12.78
C SER A 68 -7.92 1.38 -11.74
N TYR A 69 -8.81 0.54 -11.22
CA TYR A 69 -8.49 -0.57 -10.31
C TYR A 69 -7.87 -1.75 -11.09
N THR A 70 -6.73 -1.53 -11.74
CA THR A 70 -6.03 -2.54 -12.53
C THR A 70 -4.55 -2.63 -12.14
N GLY A 71 -3.93 -3.76 -12.47
CA GLY A 71 -2.50 -4.00 -12.28
C GLY A 71 -2.08 -3.91 -10.81
N THR A 72 -1.21 -2.95 -10.48
CA THR A 72 -0.65 -2.80 -9.11
C THR A 72 -1.73 -2.57 -8.06
N LEU A 73 -2.72 -1.71 -8.33
CA LEU A 73 -3.75 -1.39 -7.33
C LEU A 73 -4.66 -2.58 -7.06
N GLN A 74 -4.96 -3.35 -8.10
CA GLN A 74 -5.69 -4.61 -8.00
C GLN A 74 -4.92 -5.63 -7.14
N LYS A 75 -3.65 -5.90 -7.46
CA LYS A 75 -2.81 -6.84 -6.67
C LYS A 75 -2.69 -6.44 -5.21
N VAL A 76 -2.51 -5.14 -4.94
CA VAL A 76 -2.50 -4.60 -3.58
C VAL A 76 -3.81 -4.91 -2.85
N ARG A 77 -4.96 -4.67 -3.49
CA ARG A 77 -6.28 -4.97 -2.93
C ARG A 77 -6.45 -6.45 -2.64
N GLU A 78 -6.11 -7.32 -3.59
CA GLU A 78 -6.24 -8.78 -3.46
C GLU A 78 -5.43 -9.31 -2.27
N ILE A 79 -4.17 -8.88 -2.13
CA ILE A 79 -3.31 -9.33 -1.03
C ILE A 79 -3.79 -8.79 0.33
N LEU A 80 -4.27 -7.55 0.39
CA LEU A 80 -4.84 -6.98 1.60
C LEU A 80 -6.09 -7.75 2.07
N LEU A 81 -7.00 -8.08 1.14
CA LEU A 81 -8.19 -8.89 1.44
C LEU A 81 -7.81 -10.30 1.92
N LYS A 82 -6.80 -10.93 1.30
CA LYS A 82 -6.27 -12.23 1.73
C LYS A 82 -5.70 -12.21 3.15
N ASN A 83 -5.27 -11.05 3.63
CA ASN A 83 -4.74 -10.84 4.98
C ASN A 83 -5.78 -10.25 5.94
N GLU A 84 -7.08 -10.38 5.62
CA GLU A 84 -8.21 -9.97 6.46
C GLU A 84 -8.28 -8.46 6.75
N ILE A 85 -7.57 -7.64 5.96
CA ILE A 85 -7.71 -6.19 6.01
C ILE A 85 -8.96 -5.81 5.22
N LYS A 86 -9.92 -5.16 5.90
CA LYS A 86 -11.18 -4.70 5.31
C LYS A 86 -10.92 -3.46 4.45
N ILE A 87 -11.40 -3.46 3.21
CA ILE A 87 -11.17 -2.38 2.23
C ILE A 87 -12.47 -1.71 1.82
#